data_AF-A0A6P1W6M2-F1
#
_entry.id   AF-A0A6P1W6M2-F1
#
_cell.length_a   1.000
_cell.length_b   1.000
_cell.length_c   1.000
_cell.angle_alpha   90.00
_cell.angle_beta   90.00
_cell.angle_gamma   90.00
#
_symmetry.space_group_name_H-M   'P 1'
#
loop_
_entity.id
_entity.type
_entity.pdbx_description
1 polymer ?
#
loop_
_entity_poly.entity_id
_entity_poly.type
_entity_poly.pdbx_seq_one_letter_code
_entity_poly.pdbx_strand_id
1 'polypeptide(L)'
;MRSYGKPVRQWRFAFISDKKDKPKSVVLEEPALSIILRHAADKEPQDFIFPFLRQAHYKTMTESELSDAIGIKINYIDKVLKRVATYLEIPKNLTIYAARHTFAEHLFELTENV
;
A
#
# COMPACT_ATOMS: atom_id res chain seq x y z
N MET A 1 -24.44 20.07 -26.64
CA MET A 1 -22.96 20.01 -26.54
C MET A 1 -22.61 19.09 -25.38
N ARG A 2 -22.22 17.84 -25.63
CA ARG A 2 -21.77 16.94 -24.54
C ARG A 2 -20.35 17.37 -24.16
N SER A 3 -20.18 17.91 -22.95
CA SER A 3 -18.87 18.18 -22.38
C SER A 3 -18.22 16.82 -22.12
N TYR A 4 -17.30 16.40 -22.99
CA TYR A 4 -16.41 15.29 -22.68
C TYR A 4 -15.47 15.80 -21.59
N GLY A 5 -15.69 15.35 -20.35
CA GLY A 5 -14.77 15.60 -19.24
C GLY A 5 -13.35 15.24 -19.67
N LYS A 6 -12.39 16.12 -19.35
CA LYS A 6 -10.96 15.87 -19.62
C LYS A 6 -10.59 14.46 -19.14
N PRO A 7 -9.82 13.68 -19.89
CA PRO A 7 -9.34 12.40 -19.40
C PRO A 7 -8.48 12.64 -18.16
N VAL A 8 -9.02 12.28 -16.99
CA VAL A 8 -8.27 12.31 -15.74
C VAL A 8 -7.27 11.17 -15.82
N ARG A 9 -5.99 11.48 -16.04
CA ARG A 9 -4.93 10.48 -15.90
C ARG A 9 -4.90 10.08 -14.42
N GLN A 10 -5.32 8.87 -14.13
CA GLN A 10 -5.27 8.30 -12.79
C GLN A 10 -4.11 7.31 -12.71
N TRP A 11 -3.24 7.53 -11.74
CA TRP A 11 -2.18 6.58 -11.41
C TRP A 11 -2.78 5.36 -10.71
N ARG A 12 -2.23 4.18 -10.97
CA ARG A 12 -2.73 2.93 -10.40
C ARG A 12 -1.60 2.07 -9.87
N PHE A 13 -1.82 1.47 -8.72
CA PHE A 13 -0.97 0.42 -8.17
C PHE A 13 -1.49 -0.93 -8.62
N ALA A 14 -0.72 -1.65 -9.44
CA ALA A 14 -1.06 -2.98 -9.95
C ALA A 14 -0.33 -4.07 -9.16
N PHE A 15 -1.02 -5.14 -8.82
CA PHE A 15 -0.44 -6.27 -8.08
C PHE A 15 -1.14 -7.59 -8.42
N ILE A 16 -0.40 -8.69 -8.28
CA ILE A 16 -0.93 -10.05 -8.42
C ILE A 16 -1.11 -10.63 -7.02
N SER A 17 -2.27 -11.23 -6.76
CA SER A 17 -2.54 -11.94 -5.51
C SER A 17 -2.39 -13.43 -5.75
N ASP A 18 -1.46 -14.03 -5.01
CA ASP A 18 -1.29 -15.44 -4.67
C ASP A 18 -2.52 -16.36 -4.87
N LYS A 19 -3.71 -15.97 -4.41
CA LYS A 19 -4.87 -16.88 -4.39
C LYS A 19 -5.69 -16.97 -5.67
N LYS A 20 -5.51 -16.08 -6.66
CA LYS A 20 -6.39 -16.08 -7.87
C LYS A 20 -5.70 -15.72 -9.19
N ASP A 21 -4.41 -15.40 -9.19
CA ASP A 21 -3.60 -15.01 -10.37
C ASP A 21 -4.20 -13.91 -11.26
N LYS A 22 -5.28 -13.27 -10.80
CA LYS A 22 -5.94 -12.17 -11.48
C LYS A 22 -5.22 -10.88 -11.08
N PRO A 23 -4.70 -10.11 -12.04
CA PRO A 23 -4.11 -8.82 -11.75
C PRO A 23 -5.19 -7.92 -11.14
N LYS A 24 -4.84 -7.31 -10.02
CA LYS A 24 -5.66 -6.31 -9.33
C LYS A 24 -5.00 -4.96 -9.52
N SER A 25 -5.81 -3.91 -9.56
CA SER A 25 -5.29 -2.55 -9.53
C SER A 25 -6.16 -1.65 -8.67
N VAL A 26 -5.52 -0.72 -7.98
CA VAL A 26 -6.18 0.30 -7.15
C VAL A 26 -5.73 1.68 -7.61
N VAL A 27 -6.64 2.65 -7.61
CA VAL A 27 -6.32 4.05 -7.93
C VAL A 27 -5.45 4.63 -6.82
N LEU A 28 -4.41 5.37 -7.20
CA LEU A 28 -3.54 6.09 -6.29
C LEU A 28 -3.92 7.56 -6.29
N GLU A 29 -4.28 8.05 -5.11
CA GLU A 29 -4.42 9.49 -4.85
C GLU A 29 -3.05 10.17 -4.80
N GLU A 30 -3.01 11.48 -5.08
CA GLU A 30 -1.78 12.28 -5.12
C GLU A 30 -0.88 12.13 -3.88
N PRO A 31 -1.40 12.10 -2.63
CA PRO A 31 -0.54 11.89 -1.46
C PRO A 31 0.18 10.54 -1.46
N ALA A 32 -0.52 9.47 -1.86
CA ALA A 32 0.05 8.12 -1.92
C ALA A 32 1.08 8.02 -3.06
N LEU A 33 0.74 8.57 -4.23
CA LEU A 33 1.64 8.62 -5.37
C LEU A 33 2.94 9.36 -5.03
N SER A 34 2.84 10.53 -4.40
CA SER A 34 3.99 11.34 -4.02
C SER A 34 4.96 10.59 -3.09
N ILE A 35 4.43 9.81 -2.15
CA ILE A 35 5.24 8.96 -1.25
C ILE A 35 5.91 7.83 -2.05
N ILE A 36 5.16 7.15 -2.92
CA ILE A 36 5.69 6.06 -3.74
C ILE A 36 6.83 6.55 -4.64
N LEU A 37 6.61 7.65 -5.37
CA LEU A 37 7.60 8.22 -6.29
C LEU A 37 8.88 8.63 -5.57
N ARG A 38 8.78 9.19 -4.35
CA ARG A 38 9.94 9.52 -3.52
C ARG A 38 10.79 8.29 -3.20
N HIS A 39 10.16 7.15 -2.95
CA HIS A 39 10.87 5.91 -2.62
C HIS A 39 11.33 5.13 -3.86
N ALA A 40 10.70 5.34 -5.00
CA ALA A 40 11.01 4.66 -6.26
C ALA A 40 12.11 5.34 -7.08
N ALA A 41 12.49 6.59 -6.78
CA ALA A 41 13.42 7.39 -7.58
C ALA A 41 14.76 6.70 -7.89
N ASP A 42 15.30 5.93 -6.94
CA ASP A 42 16.59 5.24 -7.04
C ASP A 42 16.45 3.70 -7.01
N LYS A 43 15.34 3.17 -7.55
CA LYS A 43 15.02 1.73 -7.53
C LYS A 43 15.04 1.13 -8.92
N GLU A 44 15.62 -0.07 -9.05
CA GLU A 44 15.49 -0.86 -10.27
C GLU A 44 14.07 -1.45 -10.37
N PRO A 45 13.57 -1.78 -11.57
CA PRO A 45 12.21 -2.29 -11.75
C PRO A 45 11.86 -3.54 -10.92
N GLN A 46 12.85 -4.38 -10.60
CA GLN A 46 12.68 -5.59 -9.79
C GLN A 46 12.85 -5.36 -8.26
N ASP A 47 13.14 -4.15 -7.82
CA ASP A 47 13.36 -3.87 -6.41
C ASP A 47 12.06 -3.54 -5.67
N PHE A 48 12.05 -3.83 -4.36
CA PHE A 48 10.98 -3.33 -3.51
C PHE A 48 11.01 -1.80 -3.43
N ILE A 49 9.83 -1.19 -3.56
CA ILE A 49 9.64 0.27 -3.48
C ILE A 49 10.13 0.78 -2.12
N PHE A 50 9.63 0.21 -1.02
CA PHE A 50 9.97 0.66 0.31
C PHE A 50 11.26 0.00 0.83
N PRO A 51 12.18 0.78 1.46
CA PRO A 51 13.47 0.28 1.90
C PRO A 51 13.42 -0.48 3.24
N PHE A 52 12.35 -1.23 3.51
CA PHE A 52 12.23 -2.01 4.75
C PHE A 52 13.13 -3.25 4.75
N LEU A 53 13.40 -3.80 3.56
CA LEU A 53 14.33 -4.90 3.31
C LEU A 53 15.47 -4.37 2.43
N ARG A 54 16.71 -4.57 2.86
CA ARG A 54 17.90 -4.17 2.07
C ARG A 54 18.06 -5.13 0.89
N GLN A 55 18.44 -4.62 -0.29
CA GLN A 55 18.59 -5.43 -1.51
C GLN A 55 19.52 -6.62 -1.35
N ALA A 56 20.68 -6.39 -0.74
CA ALA A 56 21.66 -7.42 -0.48
C ALA A 56 21.11 -8.57 0.39
N HIS A 57 20.05 -8.32 1.17
CA HIS A 57 19.48 -9.33 2.07
C HIS A 57 18.41 -10.17 1.37
N TYR A 58 17.50 -9.58 0.58
CA TYR A 58 16.40 -10.35 -0.01
C TYR A 58 16.79 -11.13 -1.27
N LYS A 59 17.81 -10.69 -2.01
CA LYS A 59 18.26 -11.39 -3.24
C LYS A 59 18.86 -12.77 -2.98
N THR A 60 19.26 -13.04 -1.73
CA THR A 60 19.85 -14.32 -1.31
C THR A 60 18.90 -15.15 -0.45
N MET A 61 17.70 -14.65 -0.12
CA MET A 61 16.72 -15.33 0.72
C MET A 61 15.92 -16.33 -0.11
N THR A 62 15.59 -17.46 0.50
CA THR A 62 14.51 -18.33 0.04
C THR A 62 13.16 -17.61 0.13
N GLU A 63 12.16 -18.10 -0.59
CA GLU A 63 10.80 -17.55 -0.53
C GLU A 63 10.22 -17.55 0.90
N SER A 64 10.49 -18.59 1.69
CA SER A 64 10.04 -18.67 3.08
C SER A 64 10.69 -17.60 3.95
N GLU A 65 12.02 -17.43 3.85
CA GLU A 65 12.75 -16.43 4.63
C GLU A 65 12.30 -15.01 4.25
N LEU A 66 12.05 -14.78 2.96
CA LEU A 66 11.52 -13.51 2.48
C LEU A 66 10.13 -13.23 3.05
N SER A 67 9.24 -14.23 3.05
CA SER A 67 7.90 -14.13 3.63
C SER A 67 7.96 -13.77 5.12
N ASP A 68 8.81 -14.46 5.89
CA ASP A 68 9.00 -14.19 7.32
C ASP A 68 9.56 -12.79 7.57
N ALA A 69 10.55 -12.37 6.76
CA ALA A 69 11.12 -11.04 6.84
C ALA A 69 10.07 -9.95 6.57
N ILE A 70 9.21 -10.14 5.56
CA ILE A 70 8.08 -9.24 5.27
C ILE A 70 7.11 -9.21 6.47
N GLY A 71 6.76 -10.37 7.04
CA GLY A 71 5.88 -10.48 8.20
C GLY A 71 6.41 -9.70 9.42
N ILE A 72 7.71 -9.79 9.70
CA ILE A 72 8.37 -9.02 10.77
C ILE A 72 8.22 -7.52 10.53
N LYS A 73 8.38 -7.05 9.28
CA LYS A 73 8.23 -5.62 8.94
C LYS A 73 6.79 -5.15 9.06
N ILE A 74 5.82 -5.96 8.64
CA ILE A 74 4.39 -5.69 8.84
C ILE A 74 4.06 -5.53 10.32
N ASN A 75 4.52 -6.46 11.17
CA ASN A 75 4.33 -6.38 12.62
C ASN A 75 4.98 -5.15 13.23
N TYR A 76 6.13 -4.72 12.70
CA TYR A 76 6.77 -3.48 13.12
C TYR A 76 5.95 -2.25 12.73
N ILE A 77 5.41 -2.21 11.50
CA ILE A 77 4.53 -1.12 11.05
C ILE A 77 3.30 -1.01 11.96
N ASP A 78 2.66 -2.14 12.33
CA ASP A 78 1.53 -2.12 13.27
C ASP A 78 1.91 -1.53 14.64
N LYS A 79 3.13 -1.81 15.15
CA LYS A 79 3.62 -1.18 16.39
C LYS A 79 3.79 0.33 16.23
N VAL A 80 4.28 0.79 15.08
CA VAL A 80 4.41 2.23 14.78
C VAL A 80 3.03 2.89 14.68
N LEU A 81 2.08 2.27 13.98
CA LEU A 81 0.71 2.78 13.85
C LEU A 81 0.02 2.93 15.21
N LYS A 82 0.20 1.97 16.12
CA LYS A 82 -0.30 2.09 17.51
C LYS A 82 0.29 3.29 18.24
N ARG A 83 1.60 3.55 18.08
CA ARG A 83 2.24 4.74 18.67
C ARG A 83 1.68 6.03 18.09
N VAL A 84 1.43 6.07 16.78
CA VAL A 84 0.77 7.22 16.12
C VAL A 84 -0.64 7.43 16.69
N ALA A 85 -1.42 6.36 16.87
CA ALA A 85 -2.74 6.43 17.48
C ALA A 85 -2.69 7.02 18.89
N THR A 86 -1.76 6.57 19.73
CA THR A 86 -1.55 7.12 21.08
C THR A 86 -1.15 8.60 21.03
N TYR A 87 -0.22 8.96 20.15
CA TYR A 87 0.25 10.35 20.03
C TYR A 87 -0.85 11.31 19.57
N LEU A 88 -1.75 10.84 18.69
CA LEU A 88 -2.89 11.61 18.19
C LEU A 88 -4.16 11.46 19.04
N GLU A 89 -4.06 10.82 20.22
CA GLU A 89 -5.18 10.57 21.13
C GLU A 89 -6.38 9.85 20.47
N ILE A 90 -6.09 8.99 19.48
CA ILE A 90 -7.12 8.21 18.79
C ILE A 90 -7.47 7.01 19.69
N PRO A 91 -8.74 6.86 20.12
CA PRO A 91 -9.14 5.81 21.07
C PRO A 91 -9.12 4.40 20.46
N LYS A 92 -9.20 4.29 19.13
CA LYS A 92 -9.13 3.02 18.41
C LYS A 92 -7.69 2.68 18.03
N ASN A 93 -7.35 1.41 18.10
CA ASN A 93 -6.06 0.92 17.62
C ASN A 93 -5.95 1.10 16.11
N LEU A 94 -4.89 1.80 15.66
CA LEU A 94 -4.50 1.83 14.26
C LEU A 94 -3.63 0.61 13.94
N THR A 95 -4.04 -0.14 12.91
CA THR A 95 -3.31 -1.28 12.34
C THR A 95 -3.47 -1.27 10.82
N ILE A 96 -2.63 -2.02 10.10
CA ILE A 96 -2.77 -2.18 8.65
C ILE A 96 -4.14 -2.79 8.30
N TYR A 97 -4.63 -3.72 9.13
CA TYR A 97 -5.97 -4.29 8.97
C TYR A 97 -7.06 -3.22 9.07
N ALA A 98 -7.01 -2.37 10.09
CA ALA A 98 -7.98 -1.29 10.26
C ALA A 98 -7.92 -0.27 9.11
N ALA A 99 -6.71 0.08 8.65
CA ALA A 99 -6.52 0.96 7.49
C ALA A 99 -7.11 0.36 6.20
N ARG A 100 -6.92 -0.95 5.99
CA ARG A 100 -7.52 -1.64 4.83
C ARG A 100 -9.05 -1.69 4.90
N HIS A 101 -9.61 -1.94 6.08
CA HIS A 101 -11.06 -1.98 6.27
C HIS A 101 -11.70 -0.62 6.02
N THR A 102 -11.18 0.42 6.68
CA THR A 102 -11.66 1.80 6.49
C THR A 102 -11.53 2.25 5.04
N PHE A 103 -10.44 1.90 4.35
CA PHE A 103 -10.29 2.16 2.91
C PHE A 103 -11.38 1.49 2.07
N ALA A 104 -11.69 0.22 2.33
CA ALA A 104 -12.72 -0.51 1.61
C ALA A 104 -14.13 0.03 1.90
N GLU A 105 -14.44 0.36 3.15
CA GLU A 105 -15.71 0.97 3.57
C GLU A 105 -15.90 2.34 2.90
N HIS A 106 -14.89 3.22 2.95
CA HIS A 106 -14.97 4.52 2.27
C HIS A 106 -15.14 4.38 0.76
N LEU A 107 -14.44 3.45 0.11
CA LEU A 107 -14.64 3.19 -1.32
C LEU A 107 -16.06 2.72 -1.60
N PHE A 108 -16.59 1.81 -0.79
CA PHE A 108 -17.95 1.31 -0.93
C PHE A 108 -18.99 2.43 -0.81
N GLU A 109 -18.88 3.29 0.21
CA GLU A 109 -19.73 4.47 0.41
C GLU A 109 -19.71 5.45 -0.78
N LEU A 110 -18.55 5.61 -1.40
CA LEU A 110 -18.38 6.46 -2.59
C LEU A 110 -18.98 5.85 -3.86
N THR A 111 -19.09 4.51 -3.93
CA THR A 111 -19.59 3.80 -5.12
C THR A 111 -21.06 3.39 -5.05
N GLU A 112 -21.63 3.21 -3.85
CA GLU A 112 -23.02 2.76 -3.65
C GLU A 112 -24.02 3.90 -3.38
N ASN A 113 -23.57 5.16 -3.40
CA ASN A 113 -24.44 6.35 -3.42
C ASN A 113 -24.62 6.93 -4.84
N VAL A 114 -24.55 6.08 -5.87
CA VAL A 114 -24.85 6.41 -7.27
C VAL A 114 -25.98 5.54 -7.78
#